data_AF-A0A3D5SJL6-F1
#
_entry.id   AF-A0A3D5SJL6-F1
#
_cell.length_a   1.000
_cell.length_b   1.000
_cell.length_c   1.000
_cell.angle_alpha   90.00
_cell.angle_beta   90.00
_cell.angle_gamma   90.00
#
_symmetry.space_group_name_H-M   'P 1'
#
loop_
_entity.id
_entity.type
_entity.pdbx_description
1 polymer ?
#
loop_
_entity_poly.entity_id
_entity_poly.type
_entity_poly.pdbx_seq_one_letter_code
_entity_poly.pdbx_strand_id
1 'polypeptide(L)'
;MRVSLFVTCLVDQLWPSVGTSTVAVLRRAGCEVVFDERQTCCGQPAFNTGFRSDARVLARRFIEIFEESDTAAIVSPSGSCTAMVHHFPELFPEDETWRRRAQAIAARTYEFSSFLIHVLGVDDVGASFNGSVTWHDACHGLRDLGIHSEPRRLLRNVRGAE
;
A
#
# COMPACT_ATOMS: atom_id res chain seq x y z
N MET A 1 7.13 -15.32 -3.24
CA MET A 1 5.75 -14.87 -3.56
C MET A 1 5.82 -13.74 -4.57
N ARG A 2 4.94 -13.70 -5.58
CA ARG A 2 4.91 -12.61 -6.59
C ARG A 2 3.92 -11.51 -6.15
N VAL A 3 4.37 -10.25 -6.09
CA VAL A 3 3.59 -9.11 -5.59
C VAL A 3 3.67 -7.92 -6.56
N SER A 4 2.59 -7.17 -6.68
CA SER A 4 2.58 -5.90 -7.41
C SER A 4 2.92 -4.75 -6.47
N LEU A 5 3.87 -3.90 -6.85
CA LEU A 5 4.12 -2.63 -6.17
C LEU A 5 3.11 -1.58 -6.66
N PHE A 6 2.32 -1.04 -5.73
CA PHE A 6 1.60 0.21 -5.93
C PHE A 6 2.44 1.36 -5.35
N VAL A 7 3.23 2.00 -6.21
CA VAL A 7 4.27 2.96 -5.79
C VAL A 7 3.66 4.24 -5.21
N THR A 8 2.47 4.64 -5.66
CA THR A 8 1.78 5.91 -5.36
C THR A 8 2.37 7.14 -6.07
N CYS A 9 1.52 8.13 -6.34
CA CYS A 9 1.92 9.33 -7.09
C CYS A 9 2.97 10.18 -6.37
N LEU A 10 2.87 10.37 -5.05
CA LEU A 10 3.82 11.21 -4.32
C LEU A 10 5.19 10.56 -4.21
N VAL A 11 5.25 9.25 -3.94
CA VAL A 11 6.51 8.51 -3.93
C VAL A 11 7.16 8.56 -5.32
N ASP A 12 6.40 8.30 -6.38
CA ASP A 12 6.95 8.28 -7.74
C ASP A 12 7.51 9.65 -8.18
N GLN A 13 6.79 10.72 -7.87
CA GLN A 13 7.12 12.06 -8.38
C GLN A 13 8.06 12.86 -7.47
N LEU A 14 8.03 12.63 -6.15
CA LEU A 14 8.74 13.47 -5.17
C LEU A 14 9.78 12.70 -4.36
N TRP A 15 9.54 11.42 -4.07
CA TRP A 15 10.44 10.60 -3.22
C TRP A 15 10.69 9.21 -3.81
N PRO A 16 11.24 9.10 -5.03
CA PRO A 16 11.37 7.81 -5.73
C PRO A 16 12.28 6.81 -4.99
N SER A 17 13.17 7.31 -4.13
CA SER A 17 14.01 6.48 -3.24
C SER A 17 13.18 5.63 -2.28
N VAL A 18 11.98 6.05 -1.89
CA VAL A 18 11.08 5.24 -1.06
C VAL A 18 10.57 4.03 -1.84
N GLY A 19 10.21 4.22 -3.12
CA GLY A 19 9.79 3.14 -4.01
C GLY A 19 10.90 2.10 -4.20
N THR A 20 12.12 2.54 -4.53
CA THR A 20 13.26 1.63 -4.71
C THR A 20 13.66 0.92 -3.42
N SER A 21 13.58 1.60 -2.27
CA SER A 21 13.82 1.00 -0.95
C SER A 21 12.78 -0.06 -0.61
N THR A 22 11.50 0.20 -0.92
CA THR A 22 10.40 -0.76 -0.74
C THR A 22 10.65 -2.03 -1.55
N VAL A 23 11.04 -1.90 -2.83
CA VAL A 23 11.41 -3.04 -3.68
C VAL A 23 12.58 -3.82 -3.09
N ALA A 24 13.61 -3.13 -2.59
CA ALA A 24 14.79 -3.78 -2.02
C ALA A 24 14.44 -4.63 -0.80
N VAL A 25 13.58 -4.13 0.10
CA VAL A 25 13.14 -4.87 1.28
C VAL A 25 12.23 -6.04 0.88
N LEU A 26 11.25 -5.85 0.00
CA LEU A 26 10.37 -6.92 -0.47
C LEU A 26 11.17 -8.05 -1.14
N ARG A 27 12.14 -7.72 -1.99
CA ARG A 27 13.01 -8.74 -2.62
C ARG A 27 13.85 -9.49 -1.59
N ARG A 28 14.38 -8.80 -0.58
CA ARG A 28 15.10 -9.44 0.54
C ARG A 28 14.20 -10.37 1.34
N ALA A 29 12.92 -10.04 1.49
CA ALA A 29 11.90 -10.88 2.12
C ALA A 29 11.40 -12.04 1.22
N GLY A 30 12.03 -12.27 0.06
CA GLY A 30 11.70 -13.39 -0.84
C GLY A 30 10.55 -13.12 -1.80
N CYS A 31 10.17 -11.86 -1.99
CA CYS A 31 9.17 -11.48 -2.99
C CYS A 31 9.79 -11.26 -4.38
N GLU A 32 9.12 -11.77 -5.41
CA GLU A 32 9.28 -11.26 -6.76
C GLU A 32 8.38 -10.03 -6.90
N VAL A 33 8.98 -8.86 -7.12
CA VAL A 33 8.24 -7.58 -7.18
C VAL A 33 8.04 -7.17 -8.63
N VAL A 34 6.78 -6.98 -9.01
CA VAL A 34 6.34 -6.52 -10.32
C VAL A 34 5.86 -5.07 -10.21
N PHE A 35 6.13 -4.27 -11.23
CA PHE A 35 5.65 -2.90 -11.34
C PHE A 35 4.94 -2.75 -12.68
N ASP A 36 3.68 -2.30 -12.65
CA ASP A 36 2.92 -1.96 -13.86
C ASP A 36 3.00 -0.44 -14.07
N GLU A 37 3.61 -0.02 -15.17
CA GLU A 37 3.81 1.40 -15.54
C GLU A 37 2.49 2.12 -15.85
N ARG A 38 1.41 1.37 -16.06
CA ARG A 38 0.07 1.93 -16.34
C ARG A 38 -0.61 2.46 -15.08
N GLN A 39 -0.11 2.13 -13.89
CA GLN A 39 -0.71 2.52 -12.61
C GLN A 39 -0.85 4.04 -12.48
N THR A 40 -1.96 4.47 -11.89
CA THR A 40 -2.30 5.88 -11.70
C THR A 40 -2.53 6.19 -10.21
N CYS A 41 -2.92 7.44 -9.90
CA CYS A 41 -3.28 7.86 -8.55
C CYS A 41 -4.47 7.05 -8.00
N CYS A 42 -4.48 6.78 -6.69
CA CYS A 42 -5.61 6.14 -5.98
C CYS A 42 -6.87 7.03 -5.91
N GLY A 43 -6.78 8.32 -6.25
CA GLY A 43 -7.92 9.23 -6.23
C GLY A 43 -8.30 9.82 -4.87
N GLN A 44 -7.48 9.62 -3.84
CA GLN A 44 -7.73 10.14 -2.49
C GLN A 44 -8.02 11.65 -2.43
N PRO A 45 -7.25 12.54 -3.11
CA PRO A 45 -7.54 13.97 -3.07
C PRO A 45 -8.95 14.32 -3.55
N ALA A 46 -9.42 13.71 -4.65
CA ALA A 46 -10.76 13.91 -5.19
C ALA A 46 -11.83 13.33 -4.25
N PHE A 47 -11.59 12.16 -3.67
CA PHE A 47 -12.50 11.53 -2.71
C PHE A 47 -12.73 12.42 -1.47
N ASN A 48 -11.64 12.92 -0.88
CA ASN A 48 -11.66 13.73 0.35
C ASN A 48 -12.32 15.09 0.14
N THR A 49 -12.26 15.64 -1.06
CA THR A 49 -12.82 16.96 -1.41
C THR A 49 -14.24 16.87 -1.98
N GLY A 50 -14.83 15.67 -2.07
CA GLY A 50 -16.21 15.46 -2.49
C GLY A 50 -16.40 15.23 -3.99
N PHE A 51 -15.33 15.27 -4.80
CA PHE A 51 -15.38 14.92 -6.23
C PHE A 51 -15.43 13.41 -6.43
N ARG A 52 -16.52 12.79 -5.97
CA ARG A 52 -16.70 11.32 -5.98
C ARG A 52 -16.80 10.75 -7.39
N SER A 53 -17.29 11.52 -8.38
CA SER A 53 -17.26 11.13 -9.80
C SER A 53 -15.83 10.94 -10.29
N ASP A 54 -14.93 11.86 -9.95
CA ASP A 54 -13.56 11.87 -10.44
C ASP A 54 -12.74 10.80 -9.73
N ALA A 55 -12.95 10.64 -8.41
CA ALA A 55 -12.41 9.53 -7.64
C ALA A 55 -12.85 8.18 -8.22
N ARG A 56 -14.12 8.05 -8.67
CA ARG A 56 -14.63 6.82 -9.30
C ARG A 56 -13.91 6.49 -10.60
N VAL A 57 -13.60 7.48 -11.44
CA VAL A 57 -12.83 7.26 -12.68
C VAL A 57 -11.45 6.68 -12.36
N LEU A 58 -10.76 7.25 -11.36
CA LEU A 58 -9.45 6.76 -10.93
C LEU A 58 -9.54 5.36 -10.30
N ALA A 59 -10.55 5.10 -9.47
CA ALA A 59 -10.79 3.80 -8.87
C ALA A 59 -11.03 2.71 -9.92
N ARG A 60 -11.86 2.99 -10.96
CA ARG A 60 -12.08 2.04 -12.07
C ARG A 60 -10.78 1.70 -12.78
N ARG A 61 -9.98 2.72 -13.13
CA ARG A 61 -8.69 2.52 -13.78
C ARG A 61 -7.72 1.70 -12.93
N PHE A 62 -7.63 2.01 -11.63
CA PHE A 62 -6.81 1.24 -10.70
C PHE A 62 -7.23 -0.23 -10.65
N ILE A 63 -8.53 -0.48 -10.49
CA ILE A 63 -9.10 -1.83 -10.42
C ILE A 63 -8.76 -2.62 -11.68
N GLU A 64 -9.01 -2.06 -12.87
CA GLU A 64 -8.72 -2.72 -14.16
C GLU A 64 -7.25 -3.11 -14.29
N ILE A 65 -6.32 -2.19 -13.96
CA ILE A 65 -4.88 -2.46 -14.07
C ILE A 65 -4.47 -3.61 -13.15
N PHE A 66 -4.88 -3.55 -11.89
CA PHE A 66 -4.43 -4.54 -10.92
C PHE A 66 -5.19 -5.86 -11.06
N GLU A 67 -6.42 -5.90 -11.55
CA GLU A 67 -7.12 -7.15 -11.89
C GLU A 67 -6.38 -7.97 -12.95
N GLU A 68 -5.71 -7.32 -13.90
CA GLU A 68 -4.87 -7.98 -14.89
C GLU A 68 -3.55 -8.52 -14.29
N SER A 69 -3.20 -8.16 -13.04
CA SER A 69 -1.95 -8.59 -12.44
C SER A 69 -2.04 -10.02 -11.88
N ASP A 70 -1.18 -10.90 -12.40
CA ASP A 70 -0.92 -12.24 -11.87
C ASP A 70 -0.05 -12.20 -10.60
N THR A 71 -0.54 -11.52 -9.58
CA THR A 71 0.16 -11.34 -8.30
C THR A 71 -0.75 -11.61 -7.11
N ALA A 72 -0.15 -12.17 -6.06
CA ALA A 72 -0.88 -12.58 -4.86
C ALA A 72 -1.31 -11.39 -3.99
N ALA A 73 -0.59 -10.27 -4.08
CA ALA A 73 -0.83 -9.08 -3.27
C ALA A 73 -0.39 -7.81 -4.02
N ILE A 74 -1.07 -6.71 -3.70
CA ILE A 74 -0.71 -5.35 -4.07
C ILE A 74 -0.15 -4.69 -2.81
N VAL A 75 1.11 -4.24 -2.86
CA VAL A 75 1.81 -3.68 -1.70
C VAL A 75 2.08 -2.21 -1.95
N SER A 76 1.72 -1.35 -1.00
CA SER A 76 1.95 0.09 -1.09
C SER A 76 2.71 0.62 0.11
N PRO A 77 3.76 1.46 -0.08
CA PRO A 77 4.47 2.12 1.02
C PRO A 77 3.71 3.38 1.51
N SER A 78 2.38 3.35 1.49
CA SER A 78 1.53 4.48 1.86
C SER A 78 0.26 3.99 2.55
N GLY A 79 0.11 4.36 3.83
CA GLY A 79 -1.12 4.11 4.57
C GLY A 79 -2.32 4.82 3.97
N SER A 80 -2.17 6.06 3.49
CA SER A 80 -3.30 6.82 2.95
C SER A 80 -3.78 6.29 1.60
N CYS A 81 -2.86 5.91 0.71
CA CYS A 81 -3.24 5.33 -0.58
C CYS A 81 -3.83 3.92 -0.40
N THR A 82 -3.29 3.12 0.53
CA THR A 82 -3.87 1.82 0.88
C THR A 82 -5.28 2.00 1.42
N ALA A 83 -5.49 2.87 2.42
CA ALA A 83 -6.81 3.17 2.97
C ALA A 83 -7.82 3.61 1.90
N MET A 84 -7.38 4.47 0.98
CA MET A 84 -8.22 4.91 -0.14
C MET A 84 -8.72 3.74 -1.00
N VAL A 85 -7.86 2.75 -1.28
CA VAL A 85 -8.28 1.55 -2.03
C VAL A 85 -9.34 0.76 -1.26
N HIS A 86 -9.24 0.68 0.07
CA HIS A 86 -10.28 0.08 0.93
C HIS A 86 -11.61 0.85 0.91
N HIS A 87 -11.60 2.14 0.57
CA HIS A 87 -12.81 2.96 0.37
C HIS A 87 -13.39 2.88 -1.06
N PHE A 88 -12.73 2.23 -2.02
CA PHE A 88 -13.27 2.10 -3.38
C PHE A 88 -14.69 1.53 -3.47
N PRO A 89 -15.10 0.53 -2.66
CA PRO A 89 -16.47 0.02 -2.69
C PRO A 89 -17.54 1.10 -2.48
N GLU A 90 -17.24 2.14 -1.70
CA GLU A 90 -18.16 3.26 -1.44
C GLU A 90 -18.41 4.13 -2.67
N LEU A 91 -17.51 4.09 -3.66
CA LEU A 91 -17.67 4.85 -4.90
C LEU A 91 -18.71 4.24 -5.84
N PHE A 92 -19.17 3.01 -5.56
CA PHE A 92 -20.08 2.23 -6.40
C PHE A 92 -21.37 1.80 -5.66
N PRO A 93 -22.16 2.74 -5.11
CA PRO A 93 -23.32 2.39 -4.27
C PRO A 93 -24.43 1.64 -5.03
N GLU A 94 -24.57 1.89 -6.33
CA GLU A 94 -25.63 1.31 -7.18
C GLU A 94 -25.09 0.31 -8.22
N ASP A 95 -23.77 0.08 -8.24
CA ASP A 95 -23.10 -0.73 -9.25
C ASP A 95 -22.43 -1.94 -8.59
N GLU A 96 -23.22 -3.00 -8.40
CA GLU A 96 -22.80 -4.20 -7.67
C GLU A 96 -21.60 -4.91 -8.32
N THR A 97 -21.51 -4.85 -9.64
CA THR A 97 -20.39 -5.44 -10.38
C THR A 97 -19.09 -4.73 -10.02
N TRP A 98 -19.08 -3.39 -10.08
CA TRP A 98 -17.89 -2.62 -9.72
C TRP A 98 -17.59 -2.63 -8.22
N ARG A 99 -18.62 -2.66 -7.36
CA ARG A 99 -18.44 -2.79 -5.92
C ARG A 99 -17.72 -4.08 -5.54
N ARG A 100 -18.12 -5.23 -6.10
CA ARG A 100 -17.42 -6.52 -5.86
C ARG A 100 -15.98 -6.50 -6.35
N ARG A 101 -15.72 -5.90 -7.52
CA ARG A 101 -14.36 -5.75 -8.07
C ARG A 101 -13.49 -4.89 -7.15
N ALA A 102 -14.03 -3.77 -6.67
CA ALA A 102 -13.37 -2.91 -5.69
C ALA A 102 -13.06 -3.65 -4.38
N GLN A 103 -14.01 -4.44 -3.85
CA GLN A 103 -13.79 -5.27 -2.66
C GLN A 103 -12.70 -6.32 -2.87
N ALA A 104 -12.69 -7.00 -4.02
CA ALA A 104 -11.67 -7.99 -4.35
C ALA A 104 -10.26 -7.37 -4.43
N ILE A 105 -10.15 -6.17 -5.02
CA ILE A 105 -8.89 -5.43 -5.08
C ILE A 105 -8.46 -4.96 -3.68
N ALA A 106 -9.36 -4.38 -2.90
CA ALA A 106 -9.08 -3.95 -1.53
C ALA A 106 -8.59 -5.12 -0.66
N ALA A 107 -9.24 -6.28 -0.74
CA ALA A 107 -8.90 -7.47 0.05
C ALA A 107 -7.48 -8.00 -0.18
N ARG A 108 -6.86 -7.70 -1.33
CA ARG A 108 -5.45 -8.04 -1.61
C ARG A 108 -4.51 -6.84 -1.66
N THR A 109 -4.96 -5.67 -1.21
CA THR A 109 -4.14 -4.45 -1.14
C THR A 109 -3.71 -4.19 0.29
N TYR A 110 -2.39 -4.19 0.51
CA TYR A 110 -1.78 -4.10 1.83
C TYR A 110 -0.82 -2.91 1.92
N GLU A 111 -0.83 -2.28 3.08
CA GLU A 111 0.23 -1.36 3.47
C GLU A 111 1.51 -2.15 3.74
N PHE A 112 2.67 -1.60 3.39
CA PHE A 112 3.96 -2.27 3.41
C PHE A 112 4.32 -2.95 4.73
N SER A 113 4.21 -2.27 5.88
CA SER A 113 4.53 -2.86 7.18
C SER A 113 3.55 -3.97 7.57
N SER A 114 2.26 -3.74 7.31
CA SER A 114 1.20 -4.72 7.53
C SER A 114 1.39 -5.97 6.67
N PHE A 115 1.78 -5.80 5.41
CA PHE A 115 2.09 -6.90 4.50
C PHE A 115 3.24 -7.78 5.01
N LEU A 116 4.36 -7.16 5.40
CA LEU A 116 5.52 -7.88 5.94
C LEU A 116 5.14 -8.71 7.17
N ILE A 117 4.42 -8.11 8.10
CA ILE A 117 4.08 -8.74 9.38
C ILE A 117 2.97 -9.79 9.24
N HIS A 118 1.85 -9.45 8.61
CA HIS A 118 0.64 -10.27 8.64
C HIS A 118 0.52 -11.23 7.45
N VAL A 119 1.15 -10.91 6.32
CA VAL A 119 1.10 -11.79 5.13
C VAL A 119 2.37 -12.64 5.01
N LEU A 120 3.55 -12.03 5.17
CA LEU A 120 4.80 -12.79 5.09
C LEU A 120 5.24 -13.40 6.43
N GLY A 121 4.73 -12.90 7.56
CA GLY A 121 5.20 -13.33 8.88
C GLY A 121 6.65 -12.89 9.18
N VAL A 122 7.13 -11.84 8.52
CA VAL A 122 8.50 -11.34 8.61
C VAL A 122 8.52 -10.06 9.45
N ASP A 123 9.21 -10.10 10.59
CA ASP A 123 9.45 -8.93 11.42
C ASP A 123 10.93 -8.51 11.52
N ASP A 124 11.88 -9.31 11.00
CA ASP A 124 13.27 -8.94 10.81
C ASP A 124 13.69 -9.07 9.34
N VAL A 125 14.15 -7.96 8.76
CA VAL A 125 14.63 -7.86 7.37
C VAL A 125 16.16 -7.73 7.28
N GLY A 126 16.87 -7.98 8.38
CA GLY A 126 18.32 -7.91 8.49
C GLY A 126 18.86 -6.48 8.54
N ALA A 127 18.03 -5.49 8.87
CA ALA A 127 18.39 -4.08 8.85
C ALA A 127 19.34 -3.68 10.01
N SER A 128 20.13 -2.63 9.77
CA SER A 128 20.96 -2.00 10.80
C SER A 128 21.02 -0.49 10.58
N PHE A 129 20.94 0.28 11.66
CA PHE A 129 21.03 1.73 11.65
C PHE A 129 21.52 2.17 13.03
N ASN A 130 22.63 2.92 13.11
CA ASN A 130 23.17 3.39 14.39
C ASN A 130 22.64 4.80 14.67
N GLY A 131 21.63 4.91 15.53
CA GLY A 131 21.04 6.18 15.93
C GLY A 131 19.59 6.05 16.37
N SER A 132 19.01 7.16 16.84
CA SER A 132 17.64 7.16 17.34
C SER A 132 16.62 7.37 16.21
N VAL A 133 15.51 6.63 16.26
CA VAL A 133 14.42 6.71 15.28
C VAL A 133 13.14 7.18 15.97
N THR A 134 12.61 8.33 15.54
CA THR A 134 11.26 8.75 15.94
C THR A 134 10.25 8.22 14.94
N TRP A 135 9.32 7.39 15.41
CA TRP A 135 8.21 6.91 14.60
C TRP A 135 7.00 7.86 14.71
N HIS A 136 6.44 8.22 13.56
CA HIS A 136 5.20 8.97 13.45
C HIS A 136 4.10 8.07 12.88
N ASP A 137 3.01 7.93 13.62
CA ASP A 137 1.86 7.20 13.11
C ASP A 137 1.01 8.04 12.14
N ALA A 138 0.79 7.50 10.94
CA ALA A 138 -0.15 8.09 9.99
C ALA A 138 -1.60 7.81 10.41
N CYS A 139 -2.45 8.85 10.41
CA CYS A 139 -3.87 8.72 10.76
C CYS A 139 -4.62 7.65 9.96
N HIS A 140 -4.38 7.57 8.64
CA HIS A 140 -4.99 6.55 7.78
C HIS A 140 -4.48 5.14 8.09
N GLY A 141 -3.21 5.01 8.53
CA GLY A 141 -2.67 3.75 9.01
C GLY A 141 -3.36 3.30 10.30
N LEU A 142 -3.44 4.19 11.29
CA LEU A 142 -4.03 3.87 12.59
C LEU A 142 -5.55 3.68 12.55
N ARG A 143 -6.28 4.63 11.97
CA ARG A 143 -7.73 4.75 12.12
C ARG A 143 -8.50 3.98 11.05
N ASP A 144 -8.01 4.01 9.81
CA ASP A 144 -8.72 3.37 8.69
C ASP A 144 -8.23 1.93 8.50
N LEU A 145 -6.92 1.69 8.63
CA LEU A 145 -6.31 0.38 8.39
C LEU A 145 -6.04 -0.44 9.66
N GLY A 146 -6.17 0.16 10.86
CA GLY A 146 -5.90 -0.53 12.14
C GLY A 146 -4.43 -0.93 12.34
N ILE A 147 -3.49 -0.25 11.68
CA ILE A 147 -2.06 -0.52 11.76
C ILE A 147 -1.49 0.20 12.97
N HIS A 148 -1.12 -0.56 13.98
CA HIS A 148 -0.65 -0.05 15.27
C HIS A 148 0.80 -0.49 15.55
N SER A 149 1.00 -1.80 15.67
CA SER A 149 2.24 -2.37 16.20
C SER A 149 3.23 -2.79 15.12
N GLU A 150 2.75 -2.97 13.89
CA GLU A 150 3.44 -3.56 12.75
C GLU A 150 4.70 -2.77 12.39
N PRO A 151 4.66 -1.43 12.20
CA PRO A 151 5.86 -0.68 11.87
C PRO A 151 6.89 -0.71 13.02
N ARG A 152 6.40 -0.65 14.26
CA ARG A 152 7.25 -0.68 15.46
C ARG A 152 7.90 -2.04 15.68
N ARG A 153 7.22 -3.13 15.31
CA ARG A 153 7.80 -4.48 15.34
C ARG A 153 9.00 -4.58 14.41
N LEU A 154 8.87 -4.07 13.18
CA LEU A 154 9.96 -4.01 12.22
C LEU A 154 11.11 -3.12 12.73
N LEU A 155 10.80 -1.94 13.25
CA LEU A 155 11.81 -1.00 13.77
C LEU A 155 12.60 -1.57 14.96
N ARG A 156 11.96 -2.32 15.87
CA ARG A 156 12.64 -2.95 17.00
C ARG A 156 13.68 -4.00 16.60
N ASN A 157 13.57 -4.55 15.39
CA ASN A 157 14.53 -5.51 14.85
C ASN A 157 15.63 -4.84 14.01
N VAL A 158 15.64 -3.50 13.90
CA VAL A 158 16.74 -2.77 13.27
C VAL A 158 17.92 -2.71 14.25
N ARG A 159 19.00 -3.43 13.94
CA ARG A 159 20.18 -3.49 14.81
C ARG A 159 20.83 -2.11 14.97
N GLY A 160 21.07 -1.71 16.21
CA GLY A 160 21.71 -0.45 16.57
C GLY A 160 20.78 0.76 16.62
N ALA A 161 19.49 0.58 16.29
CA ALA A 161 18.51 1.65 16.35
C ALA A 161 17.95 1.77 17.78
N GLU A 162 17.78 3.01 18.24
CA GLU A 162 17.12 3.36 19.51
C GLU A 162 15.73 3.97 19.27
#